data_AF-A0A932Y8J7-F1
#
_entry.id   AF-A0A932Y8J7-F1
#
_cell.length_a   1.000
_cell.length_b   1.000
_cell.length_c   1.000
_cell.angle_alpha   90.00
_cell.angle_beta   90.00
_cell.angle_gamma   90.00
#
_symmetry.space_group_name_H-M   'P 1'
#
loop_
_entity.id
_entity.type
_entity.pdbx_description
1 polymer ?
#
loop_
_entity_poly.entity_id
_entity_poly.type
_entity_poly.pdbx_seq_one_letter_code
_entity_poly.pdbx_strand_id
1 'polypeptide(L)'
;MMLAPILSFLLSLGLGPIPAVFSAGQEPLSLCRAHREGGVLQEAIAECSKAVEADPKSAVAYHELGVTYSAAGKLAEAVSAWESSVQINPQYSLAHYDLGLGYYEQGRVKKAVQAYQAALAAGKGKSDLGSGISLAAVYANLGVAQLDIYQRPQAEKSFRKASALDPKGEAGGMARQYLREMMGTSQPESKTSPSTHPQGDTAERHTSLARQYFEQKRYGDAVREFRRAVQANPGDPNGHISLAGVLLLQNTPQSLGEAEEEFQNSLKLLKPEDPLAAYSHSRLGDIAWIQKKPNLAAERYRKAASSNPQDSNAHIGLARYYESKSLWFQALESYRKGLELDSSNRLAREGIKRVQDKAEEPADLLAEMKERKILEDTREEFTPEERERLQLMRQAEEWGAVEFLRSKGAPLQSLVVERKKASGRLKLFLTPTGLERYEFFRSQDSVRAFESKGVEAKYVFYLRDQRGEPLYDSSGRLTAQGERVYQFLLNGQKKWLLPTEPVPVEPGSAPQGEPQEVTVLRLAGFEQIHDPELDWLIRETGCPQDVLEKEFTLKVVKDAMSLSRWIFLQASDMLMALIAKYRAGDTAGGMHGTNFFGSEKSSKLCR
;
A
#
# COMPACT_ATOMS: atom_id res chain seq x y z
N MET A 1 23.67 -60.86 -28.74
CA MET A 1 22.95 -61.97 -28.06
C MET A 1 22.00 -61.30 -27.06
N MET A 2 20.68 -61.29 -27.13
CA MET A 2 19.68 -62.08 -27.86
C MET A 2 18.63 -61.13 -28.47
N LEU A 3 18.39 -61.21 -29.78
CA LEU A 3 17.23 -60.67 -30.47
C LEU A 3 16.45 -61.88 -31.02
N ALA A 4 15.53 -62.40 -30.21
CA ALA A 4 14.50 -63.39 -30.54
C ALA A 4 13.72 -63.60 -29.23
N PRO A 5 12.39 -63.35 -29.11
CA PRO A 5 11.36 -63.72 -30.09
C PRO A 5 10.09 -62.82 -30.05
N ILE A 6 9.91 -61.85 -30.95
CA ILE A 6 8.60 -61.17 -31.12
C ILE A 6 8.18 -61.09 -32.60
N LEU A 7 9.14 -61.12 -33.53
CA LEU A 7 8.86 -61.00 -34.96
C LEU A 7 8.16 -62.21 -35.59
N SER A 8 8.19 -63.39 -34.97
CA SER A 8 7.58 -64.61 -35.54
C SER A 8 6.12 -64.86 -35.12
N PHE A 9 5.55 -64.06 -34.21
CA PHE A 9 4.15 -64.24 -33.77
C PHE A 9 3.15 -63.38 -34.55
N LEU A 10 3.61 -62.31 -35.21
CA LEU A 10 2.71 -61.38 -35.93
C LEU A 10 2.45 -61.76 -37.39
N LEU A 11 3.23 -62.67 -37.97
CA LEU A 11 3.07 -63.12 -39.38
C LEU A 11 2.06 -64.28 -39.55
N SER A 12 1.54 -64.87 -38.48
CA SER A 12 0.59 -66.00 -38.53
C SER A 12 -0.89 -65.61 -38.45
N LEU A 13 -1.21 -64.33 -38.21
CA LEU A 13 -2.59 -63.87 -37.99
C LEU A 13 -3.30 -63.27 -39.21
N GLY A 14 -2.68 -63.25 -40.41
CA GLY A 14 -3.36 -62.81 -41.64
C GLY A 14 -3.89 -61.37 -41.61
N LEU A 15 -3.48 -60.57 -40.62
CA LEU A 15 -3.79 -59.15 -40.56
C LEU A 15 -2.76 -58.45 -41.46
N GLY A 16 -3.18 -58.13 -42.68
CA GLY A 16 -2.44 -57.20 -43.52
C GLY A 16 -2.16 -55.89 -42.77
N PRO A 17 -1.14 -55.11 -43.18
CA PRO A 17 -0.82 -53.86 -42.51
C PRO A 17 -2.07 -53.00 -42.42
N ILE A 18 -2.54 -52.79 -41.18
CA ILE A 18 -3.60 -51.83 -40.89
C ILE A 18 -3.08 -50.50 -41.46
N PRO A 19 -3.79 -49.85 -42.41
CA PRO A 19 -3.38 -48.53 -42.84
C PRO A 19 -3.49 -47.64 -41.60
N ALA A 20 -2.34 -47.28 -41.04
CA ALA A 20 -2.23 -46.27 -40.00
C ALA A 20 -2.63 -44.93 -40.63
N VAL A 21 -3.94 -44.67 -40.69
CA VAL A 21 -4.47 -43.32 -40.83
C VAL A 21 -4.35 -42.67 -39.45
N PHE A 22 -3.11 -42.45 -39.00
CA PHE A 22 -2.81 -41.53 -37.91
C PHE A 22 -2.51 -40.19 -38.57
N SER A 23 -3.44 -39.24 -38.43
CA SER A 23 -3.26 -37.88 -38.94
C SER A 23 -2.08 -37.23 -38.21
N ALA A 24 -1.11 -36.69 -38.95
CA ALA A 24 0.18 -36.19 -38.47
C ALA A 24 0.13 -35.10 -37.35
N GLY A 25 -1.05 -34.57 -37.00
CA GLY A 25 -1.23 -33.56 -35.94
C GLY A 25 -1.81 -34.07 -34.61
N GLN A 26 -2.18 -35.35 -34.47
CA GLN A 26 -2.87 -35.84 -33.25
C GLN A 26 -1.93 -36.14 -32.07
N GLU A 27 -0.69 -36.57 -32.35
CA GLU A 27 0.30 -36.93 -31.31
C GLU A 27 0.86 -35.68 -30.58
N PRO A 28 1.23 -34.57 -31.26
CA PRO A 28 1.66 -33.36 -30.57
C PRO A 28 0.51 -32.69 -29.78
N LEU A 29 -0.73 -32.82 -30.25
CA LEU A 29 -1.91 -32.23 -29.59
C LEU A 29 -2.27 -32.95 -28.29
N SER A 30 -2.17 -34.29 -28.25
CA SER A 30 -2.41 -35.07 -27.04
C SER A 30 -1.32 -34.81 -25.99
N LEU A 31 -0.06 -34.69 -26.43
CA LEU A 31 1.06 -34.35 -25.54
C LEU A 31 0.96 -32.92 -25.01
N CYS A 32 0.52 -31.96 -25.83
CA CYS A 32 0.24 -30.61 -25.38
C CYS A 32 -0.78 -30.58 -24.23
N ARG A 33 -1.91 -31.29 -24.37
CA ARG A 33 -2.93 -31.38 -23.32
C ARG A 33 -2.37 -32.01 -22.04
N ALA A 34 -1.63 -33.11 -22.16
CA ALA A 34 -1.03 -33.80 -21.03
C ALA A 34 -0.01 -32.93 -20.27
N HIS A 35 0.88 -32.23 -20.98
CA HIS A 35 1.84 -31.31 -20.35
C HIS A 35 1.14 -30.12 -19.70
N ARG A 36 0.07 -29.60 -20.32
CA ARG A 36 -0.74 -28.51 -19.73
C ARG A 36 -1.42 -28.95 -18.45
N GLU A 37 -2.02 -30.14 -18.42
CA GLU A 37 -2.63 -30.73 -17.21
C GLU A 37 -1.59 -31.02 -16.12
N GLY A 38 -0.37 -31.41 -16.52
CA GLY A 38 0.76 -31.60 -15.61
C GLY A 38 1.43 -30.31 -15.11
N GLY A 39 0.97 -29.13 -15.54
CA GLY A 39 1.52 -27.83 -15.12
C GLY A 39 2.86 -27.45 -15.76
N VAL A 40 3.34 -28.21 -16.75
CA VAL A 40 4.63 -27.98 -17.43
C VAL A 40 4.38 -27.10 -18.67
N LEU A 41 4.13 -25.82 -18.43
CA LEU A 41 3.48 -24.94 -19.41
C LEU A 41 4.36 -24.54 -20.62
N GLN A 42 5.68 -24.46 -20.48
CA GLN A 42 6.55 -24.12 -21.63
C GLN A 42 6.63 -25.29 -22.62
N GLU A 43 6.72 -26.50 -22.11
CA GLU A 43 6.72 -27.76 -22.84
C GLU A 43 5.35 -27.98 -23.50
N ALA A 44 4.26 -27.65 -22.81
CA ALA A 44 2.92 -27.65 -23.40
C ALA A 44 2.81 -26.66 -24.58
N ILE A 45 3.34 -25.44 -24.45
CA ILE A 45 3.38 -24.46 -25.55
C ILE A 45 4.18 -25.01 -26.73
N ALA A 46 5.35 -25.60 -26.48
CA ALA A 46 6.19 -26.17 -27.52
C ALA A 46 5.48 -27.28 -28.30
N GLU A 47 4.78 -28.18 -27.60
CA GLU A 47 4.03 -29.28 -28.25
C GLU A 47 2.78 -28.78 -28.99
N CYS A 48 2.06 -27.79 -28.45
CA CYS A 48 0.95 -27.16 -29.16
C CYS A 48 1.42 -26.39 -30.41
N SER A 49 2.58 -25.73 -30.37
CA SER A 49 3.18 -25.08 -31.54
C SER A 49 3.55 -26.09 -32.62
N LYS A 50 4.13 -27.24 -32.25
CA LYS A 50 4.37 -28.35 -33.19
C LYS A 50 3.08 -28.87 -33.80
N ALA A 51 1.99 -28.96 -33.03
CA ALA A 51 0.68 -29.35 -33.55
C ALA A 51 0.17 -28.37 -34.63
N VAL A 52 0.39 -27.06 -34.42
CA VAL A 52 0.06 -26.02 -35.39
C VAL A 52 0.98 -26.06 -36.61
N GLU A 53 2.27 -26.33 -36.45
CA GLU A 53 3.21 -26.49 -37.57
C GLU A 53 2.88 -27.72 -38.43
N ALA A 54 2.47 -28.82 -37.79
CA ALA A 54 2.09 -30.06 -38.46
C ALA A 54 0.78 -29.92 -39.25
N ASP A 55 -0.18 -29.15 -38.75
CA ASP A 55 -1.41 -28.80 -39.48
C ASP A 55 -1.79 -27.32 -39.27
N PRO A 56 -1.27 -26.40 -40.13
CA PRO A 56 -1.57 -24.98 -40.05
C PRO A 56 -3.03 -24.63 -40.37
N LYS A 57 -3.87 -25.60 -40.74
CA LYS A 57 -5.32 -25.41 -40.97
C LYS A 57 -6.16 -26.09 -39.90
N SER A 58 -5.54 -26.54 -38.80
CA SER A 58 -6.25 -27.13 -37.68
C SER A 58 -6.76 -26.05 -36.72
N ALA A 59 -8.05 -25.74 -36.80
CA ALA A 59 -8.71 -24.86 -35.83
C ALA A 59 -8.57 -25.38 -34.39
N VAL A 60 -8.54 -26.71 -34.21
CA VAL A 60 -8.37 -27.34 -32.90
C VAL A 60 -6.95 -27.10 -32.35
N ALA A 61 -5.90 -27.23 -33.18
CA ALA A 61 -4.53 -26.98 -32.74
C ALA A 61 -4.33 -25.52 -32.29
N TYR A 62 -4.86 -24.56 -33.04
CA TYR A 62 -4.82 -23.15 -32.67
C TYR A 62 -5.63 -22.84 -31.40
N HIS A 63 -6.77 -23.50 -31.20
CA HIS A 63 -7.57 -23.34 -29.98
C HIS A 63 -6.83 -23.86 -28.75
N GLU A 64 -6.25 -25.06 -28.85
CA GLU A 64 -5.48 -25.67 -27.77
C GLU A 64 -4.21 -24.85 -27.45
N LEU A 65 -3.53 -24.32 -28.46
CA LEU A 65 -2.41 -23.40 -28.28
C LEU A 65 -2.85 -22.14 -27.50
N GLY A 66 -4.01 -21.57 -27.83
CA GLY A 66 -4.57 -20.43 -27.12
C GLY A 66 -4.90 -20.73 -25.65
N VAL A 67 -5.52 -21.89 -25.37
CA VAL A 67 -5.78 -22.35 -23.99
C VAL A 67 -4.47 -22.52 -23.21
N THR A 68 -3.44 -23.07 -23.85
CA THR A 68 -2.12 -23.24 -23.22
C THR A 68 -1.42 -21.91 -22.95
N TYR A 69 -1.48 -20.95 -23.87
CA TYR A 69 -0.97 -19.60 -23.61
C TYR A 69 -1.71 -18.90 -22.47
N SER A 70 -3.04 -19.07 -22.39
CA SER A 70 -3.85 -18.52 -21.31
C SER A 70 -3.43 -19.11 -19.96
N ALA A 71 -3.23 -20.43 -19.88
CA ALA A 71 -2.74 -21.10 -18.68
C ALA A 71 -1.34 -20.60 -18.24
N ALA A 72 -0.50 -20.20 -19.20
CA ALA A 72 0.81 -19.60 -18.97
C ALA A 72 0.80 -18.09 -18.65
N GLY A 73 -0.38 -17.47 -18.49
CA GLY A 73 -0.54 -16.04 -18.23
C GLY A 73 -0.23 -15.14 -19.44
N LYS A 74 -0.08 -15.72 -20.64
CA LYS A 74 0.23 -15.03 -21.90
C LYS A 74 -1.05 -14.70 -22.67
N LEU A 75 -1.85 -13.79 -22.11
CA LEU A 75 -3.20 -13.49 -22.59
C LEU A 75 -3.25 -12.89 -24.02
N ALA A 76 -2.24 -12.09 -24.40
CA ALA A 76 -2.21 -11.49 -25.73
C ALA A 76 -1.99 -12.54 -26.83
N GLU A 77 -1.07 -13.47 -26.59
CA GLU A 77 -0.79 -14.61 -27.45
C GLU A 77 -1.95 -15.60 -27.50
N ALA A 78 -2.64 -15.82 -26.37
CA ALA A 78 -3.85 -16.63 -26.31
C ALA A 78 -4.95 -16.10 -27.23
N VAL A 79 -5.25 -14.79 -27.14
CA VAL A 79 -6.24 -14.13 -27.99
C VAL A 79 -5.87 -14.24 -29.47
N SER A 80 -4.60 -14.05 -29.83
CA SER A 80 -4.14 -14.21 -31.23
C SER A 80 -4.33 -15.64 -31.76
N ALA A 81 -4.04 -16.64 -30.94
CA ALA A 81 -4.22 -18.05 -31.30
C ALA A 81 -5.71 -18.40 -31.44
N TRP A 82 -6.58 -17.91 -30.55
CA TRP A 82 -8.03 -18.08 -30.69
C TRP A 82 -8.63 -17.33 -31.89
N GLU A 83 -8.15 -16.13 -32.20
CA GLU A 83 -8.51 -15.39 -33.43
C GLU A 83 -8.18 -16.23 -34.68
N SER A 84 -7.00 -16.84 -34.70
CA SER A 84 -6.59 -17.74 -35.79
C SER A 84 -7.49 -18.97 -35.89
N SER A 85 -7.85 -19.57 -34.75
CA SER A 85 -8.77 -20.71 -34.68
C SER A 85 -10.15 -20.40 -35.28
N VAL A 86 -10.76 -19.26 -34.91
CA VAL A 86 -12.08 -18.86 -35.42
C VAL A 86 -12.03 -18.38 -36.87
N GLN A 87 -10.87 -17.91 -37.35
CA GLN A 87 -10.68 -17.57 -38.76
C GLN A 87 -10.63 -18.83 -39.63
N ILE A 88 -10.00 -19.90 -39.15
CA ILE A 88 -9.91 -21.20 -39.83
C ILE A 88 -11.26 -21.92 -39.79
N ASN A 89 -11.91 -21.97 -38.64
CA ASN A 89 -13.24 -22.55 -38.49
C ASN A 89 -14.19 -21.59 -37.77
N PRO A 90 -14.96 -20.78 -38.51
CA PRO A 90 -15.93 -19.85 -37.94
C PRO A 90 -17.05 -20.52 -37.12
N GLN A 91 -17.27 -21.83 -37.28
CA GLN A 91 -18.28 -22.60 -36.53
C GLN A 91 -17.71 -23.25 -35.27
N TYR A 92 -16.45 -22.96 -34.91
CA TYR A 92 -15.85 -23.56 -33.72
C TYR A 92 -16.25 -22.81 -32.45
N SER A 93 -17.30 -23.30 -31.80
CA SER A 93 -17.96 -22.57 -30.71
C SER A 93 -17.08 -22.37 -29.47
N LEU A 94 -16.18 -23.31 -29.16
CA LEU A 94 -15.23 -23.22 -28.04
C LEU A 94 -14.23 -22.07 -28.23
N ALA A 95 -13.65 -21.98 -29.43
CA ALA A 95 -12.71 -20.92 -29.75
C ALA A 95 -13.36 -19.53 -29.67
N HIS A 96 -14.61 -19.37 -30.09
CA HIS A 96 -15.36 -18.12 -29.91
C HIS A 96 -15.64 -17.79 -28.44
N TYR A 97 -15.91 -18.80 -27.61
CA TYR A 97 -16.15 -18.60 -26.18
C TYR A 97 -14.88 -18.15 -25.46
N ASP A 98 -13.76 -18.86 -25.66
CA ASP A 98 -12.48 -18.51 -25.05
C ASP A 98 -11.93 -17.18 -25.57
N LEU A 99 -12.15 -16.87 -26.86
CA LEU A 99 -11.89 -15.54 -27.42
C LEU A 99 -12.72 -14.45 -26.73
N GLY A 100 -13.97 -14.75 -26.38
CA GLY A 100 -14.84 -13.86 -25.61
C GLY A 100 -14.29 -13.59 -24.21
N LEU A 101 -13.83 -14.63 -23.50
CA LEU A 101 -13.16 -14.50 -22.21
C LEU A 101 -11.89 -13.64 -22.31
N GLY A 102 -11.02 -13.95 -23.27
CA GLY A 102 -9.77 -13.23 -23.47
C GLY A 102 -9.97 -11.76 -23.82
N TYR A 103 -10.96 -11.43 -24.67
CA TYR A 103 -11.30 -10.03 -24.94
C TYR A 103 -11.89 -9.31 -23.73
N TYR A 104 -12.68 -10.01 -22.90
CA TYR A 104 -13.25 -9.42 -21.69
C TYR A 104 -12.13 -9.07 -20.70
N GLU A 105 -11.19 -9.97 -20.47
CA GLU A 105 -10.02 -9.74 -19.61
C GLU A 105 -9.09 -8.63 -20.12
N GLN A 106 -8.95 -8.47 -21.44
CA GLN A 106 -8.24 -7.34 -22.05
C GLN A 106 -9.02 -6.00 -21.98
N GLY A 107 -10.22 -5.97 -21.40
CA GLY A 107 -11.09 -4.78 -21.35
C GLY A 107 -11.74 -4.43 -22.70
N ARG A 108 -11.60 -5.30 -23.72
CA ARG A 108 -12.21 -5.14 -25.05
C ARG A 108 -13.65 -5.65 -25.05
N VAL A 109 -14.47 -5.16 -24.10
CA VAL A 109 -15.80 -5.72 -23.75
C VAL A 109 -16.77 -5.81 -24.94
N LYS A 110 -16.78 -4.82 -25.85
CA LYS A 110 -17.62 -4.87 -27.06
C LYS A 110 -17.28 -6.06 -27.98
N LYS A 111 -15.99 -6.40 -28.10
CA LYS A 111 -15.55 -7.56 -28.88
C LYS A 111 -15.83 -8.87 -28.15
N ALA A 112 -15.76 -8.88 -26.82
CA ALA A 112 -16.18 -10.02 -26.01
C ALA A 112 -17.66 -10.37 -26.24
N VAL A 113 -18.56 -9.37 -26.22
CA VAL A 113 -19.99 -9.56 -26.51
C VAL A 113 -20.20 -10.18 -27.91
N GLN A 114 -19.46 -9.71 -28.92
CA GLN A 114 -19.55 -10.26 -30.28
C GLN A 114 -19.08 -11.71 -30.34
N ALA A 115 -17.96 -12.03 -29.68
CA ALA A 115 -17.40 -13.38 -29.63
C ALA A 115 -18.33 -14.36 -28.90
N TYR A 116 -18.90 -13.98 -27.75
CA TYR A 116 -19.91 -14.79 -27.07
C TYR A 116 -21.17 -15.03 -27.91
N GLN A 117 -21.66 -14.02 -28.64
CA GLN A 117 -22.78 -14.18 -29.56
C GLN A 117 -22.44 -15.13 -30.71
N ALA A 118 -21.22 -15.06 -31.24
CA ALA A 118 -20.73 -15.99 -32.26
C ALA A 118 -20.61 -17.42 -31.72
N ALA A 119 -20.15 -17.61 -30.48
CA ALA A 119 -20.12 -18.91 -29.81
C ALA A 119 -21.52 -19.53 -29.71
N LEU A 120 -22.52 -18.75 -29.30
CA LEU A 120 -23.92 -19.18 -29.23
C LEU A 120 -24.52 -19.49 -30.60
N ALA A 121 -24.18 -18.71 -31.63
CA ALA A 121 -24.66 -18.93 -32.99
C ALA A 121 -24.05 -20.20 -33.61
N ALA A 122 -22.76 -20.43 -33.40
CA ALA A 122 -22.03 -21.61 -33.86
C ALA A 122 -22.49 -22.89 -33.14
N GLY A 123 -22.89 -22.77 -31.87
CA GLY A 123 -23.37 -23.89 -31.05
C GLY A 123 -24.86 -24.24 -31.20
N LYS A 124 -25.58 -23.57 -32.10
CA LYS A 124 -27.05 -23.68 -32.20
C LYS A 124 -27.49 -25.12 -32.50
N GLY A 125 -28.24 -25.74 -31.59
CA GLY A 125 -28.76 -27.11 -31.70
C GLY A 125 -28.05 -28.14 -30.83
N LYS A 126 -27.00 -27.77 -30.09
CA LYS A 126 -26.30 -28.62 -29.12
C LYS A 126 -26.64 -28.20 -27.68
N SER A 127 -26.69 -29.16 -26.75
CA SER A 127 -26.93 -28.93 -25.31
C SER A 127 -25.75 -28.26 -24.60
N ASP A 128 -24.55 -28.38 -25.17
CA ASP A 128 -23.28 -27.83 -24.72
C ASP A 128 -22.42 -27.46 -25.94
N LEU A 129 -21.32 -26.74 -25.71
CA LEU A 129 -20.37 -26.36 -26.77
C LEU A 129 -19.24 -27.40 -26.96
N GLY A 130 -19.32 -28.56 -26.30
CA GLY A 130 -18.22 -29.53 -26.16
C GLY A 130 -17.35 -29.32 -24.91
N SER A 131 -16.66 -30.37 -24.47
CA SER A 131 -15.59 -30.34 -23.43
C SER A 131 -15.94 -29.69 -22.08
N GLY A 132 -17.20 -29.76 -21.65
CA GLY A 132 -17.62 -29.32 -20.31
C GLY A 132 -18.08 -27.87 -20.20
N ILE A 133 -18.08 -27.09 -21.30
CA ILE A 133 -18.58 -25.71 -21.30
C ILE A 133 -20.08 -25.72 -21.54
N SER A 134 -20.84 -25.38 -20.50
CA SER A 134 -22.30 -25.33 -20.57
C SER A 134 -22.80 -24.09 -21.30
N LEU A 135 -23.91 -24.23 -22.01
CA LEU A 135 -24.58 -23.10 -22.66
C LEU A 135 -24.97 -22.02 -21.63
N ALA A 136 -25.23 -22.41 -20.39
CA ALA A 136 -25.51 -21.51 -19.29
C ALA A 136 -24.32 -20.58 -18.96
N ALA A 137 -23.08 -21.10 -18.95
CA ALA A 137 -21.88 -20.29 -18.71
C ALA A 137 -21.69 -19.21 -19.78
N VAL A 138 -21.95 -19.54 -21.04
CA VAL A 138 -21.84 -18.57 -22.14
C VAL A 138 -22.88 -17.47 -22.03
N TYR A 139 -24.13 -17.80 -21.68
CA TYR A 139 -25.16 -16.80 -21.43
C TYR A 139 -24.87 -15.94 -20.19
N ALA A 140 -24.26 -16.51 -19.14
CA ALA A 140 -23.88 -15.76 -17.95
C ALA A 140 -22.78 -14.73 -18.29
N ASN A 141 -21.69 -15.17 -18.93
CA ASN A 141 -20.58 -14.28 -19.30
C ASN A 141 -20.98 -13.24 -20.35
N LEU A 142 -21.88 -13.59 -21.29
CA LEU A 142 -22.49 -12.63 -22.19
C LEU A 142 -23.30 -11.57 -21.44
N GLY A 143 -24.09 -11.98 -20.42
CA GLY A 143 -24.86 -11.06 -19.60
C GLY A 143 -23.99 -10.07 -18.84
N VAL A 144 -22.89 -10.53 -18.26
CA VAL A 144 -21.89 -9.68 -17.57
C VAL A 144 -21.27 -8.68 -18.55
N ALA A 145 -20.77 -9.16 -19.70
CA ALA A 145 -20.19 -8.28 -20.70
C ALA A 145 -21.19 -7.25 -21.27
N GLN A 146 -22.48 -7.58 -21.33
CA GLN A 146 -23.54 -6.66 -21.72
C GLN A 146 -23.82 -5.58 -20.65
N LEU A 147 -23.75 -5.92 -19.36
CA LEU A 147 -23.87 -4.93 -18.29
C LEU A 147 -22.76 -3.89 -18.34
N ASP A 148 -21.53 -4.32 -18.58
CA ASP A 148 -20.35 -3.45 -18.65
C ASP A 148 -20.38 -2.45 -19.82
N ILE A 149 -21.15 -2.75 -20.87
CA ILE A 149 -21.42 -1.81 -21.98
C ILE A 149 -22.79 -1.15 -21.88
N TYR A 150 -23.40 -1.15 -20.69
CA TYR A 150 -24.69 -0.53 -20.37
C TYR A 150 -25.90 -1.07 -21.16
N GLN A 151 -25.81 -2.30 -21.70
CA GLN A 151 -26.88 -3.00 -22.41
C GLN A 151 -27.76 -3.81 -21.45
N ARG A 152 -28.37 -3.11 -20.48
CA ARG A 152 -29.19 -3.74 -19.42
C ARG A 152 -30.30 -4.68 -19.94
N PRO A 153 -31.13 -4.31 -20.93
CA PRO A 153 -32.20 -5.20 -21.39
C PRO A 153 -31.70 -6.51 -22.01
N GLN A 154 -30.57 -6.44 -22.72
CA GLN A 154 -29.94 -7.62 -23.31
C GLN A 154 -29.31 -8.50 -22.22
N ALA A 155 -28.63 -7.88 -21.25
CA ALA A 155 -28.04 -8.59 -20.12
C ALA A 155 -29.09 -9.38 -19.33
N GLU A 156 -30.24 -8.77 -19.02
CA GLU A 156 -31.34 -9.43 -18.31
C GLU A 156 -31.83 -10.68 -19.05
N LYS A 157 -31.99 -10.57 -20.37
CA LYS A 157 -32.39 -11.70 -21.22
C LYS A 157 -31.35 -12.82 -21.20
N SER A 158 -30.07 -12.47 -21.25
CA SER A 158 -28.95 -13.43 -21.18
C SER A 158 -28.93 -14.16 -19.84
N PHE A 159 -29.02 -13.44 -18.72
CA PHE A 159 -29.04 -14.05 -17.39
C PHE A 159 -30.27 -14.92 -17.13
N ARG A 160 -31.48 -14.52 -17.58
CA ARG A 160 -32.68 -15.39 -17.47
C ARG A 160 -32.50 -16.70 -18.22
N LYS A 161 -31.79 -16.66 -19.34
CA LYS A 161 -31.51 -17.85 -20.13
C LYS A 161 -30.47 -18.74 -19.46
N ALA A 162 -29.41 -18.15 -18.90
CA ALA A 162 -28.42 -18.88 -18.11
C ALA A 162 -29.03 -19.57 -16.88
N SER A 163 -29.87 -18.87 -16.11
CA SER A 163 -30.50 -19.44 -14.90
C SER A 163 -31.51 -20.55 -15.20
N ALA A 164 -32.21 -20.47 -16.34
CA ALA A 164 -33.12 -21.52 -16.79
C ALA A 164 -32.37 -22.77 -17.30
N LEU A 165 -31.22 -22.59 -17.95
CA LEU A 165 -30.40 -23.69 -18.47
C LEU A 165 -29.60 -24.40 -17.37
N ASP A 166 -29.25 -23.70 -16.28
CA ASP A 166 -28.53 -24.27 -15.15
C ASP A 166 -29.15 -23.88 -13.79
N PRO A 167 -30.32 -24.43 -13.43
CA PRO A 167 -31.03 -24.01 -12.21
C PRO A 167 -30.27 -24.28 -10.91
N LYS A 168 -29.34 -25.23 -10.89
CA LYS A 168 -28.63 -25.67 -9.67
C LYS A 168 -27.11 -25.53 -9.71
N GLY A 169 -26.52 -25.25 -10.87
CA GLY A 169 -25.08 -25.06 -11.02
C GLY A 169 -24.65 -23.62 -10.92
N GLU A 170 -23.33 -23.44 -11.01
CA GLU A 170 -22.61 -22.18 -10.76
C GLU A 170 -23.04 -21.07 -11.72
N ALA A 171 -23.14 -21.36 -13.02
CA ALA A 171 -23.45 -20.37 -14.04
C ALA A 171 -24.86 -19.80 -13.86
N GLY A 172 -25.84 -20.65 -13.51
CA GLY A 172 -27.18 -20.17 -13.21
C GLY A 172 -27.28 -19.50 -11.85
N GLY A 173 -26.49 -19.91 -10.86
CA GLY A 173 -26.36 -19.19 -9.57
C GLY A 173 -25.86 -17.76 -9.77
N MET A 174 -24.77 -17.60 -10.51
CA MET A 174 -24.21 -16.30 -10.91
C MET A 174 -25.25 -15.46 -11.65
N ALA A 175 -25.95 -16.04 -12.64
CA ALA A 175 -26.97 -15.32 -13.39
C ALA A 175 -28.17 -14.89 -12.52
N ARG A 176 -28.60 -15.71 -11.55
CA ARG A 176 -29.64 -15.33 -10.58
C ARG A 176 -29.18 -14.19 -9.69
N GLN A 177 -27.90 -14.18 -9.26
CA GLN A 177 -27.34 -13.08 -8.50
C GLN A 177 -27.38 -11.77 -9.31
N TYR A 178 -26.90 -11.77 -10.55
CA TYR A 178 -26.97 -10.58 -11.40
C TYR A 178 -28.41 -10.13 -11.69
N LEU A 179 -29.35 -11.05 -11.91
CA LEU A 179 -30.77 -10.70 -12.05
C LEU A 179 -31.34 -10.07 -10.78
N ARG A 180 -30.94 -10.55 -9.61
CA ARG A 180 -31.31 -10.03 -8.30
C ARG A 180 -30.87 -8.58 -8.14
N GLU A 181 -29.60 -8.32 -8.48
CA GLU A 181 -28.98 -7.00 -8.47
C GLU A 181 -29.59 -6.06 -9.53
N MET A 182 -29.95 -6.58 -10.71
CA MET A 182 -30.56 -5.80 -11.79
C MET A 182 -32.01 -5.41 -11.50
N MET A 183 -32.79 -6.29 -10.87
CA MET A 183 -34.20 -6.04 -10.56
C MET A 183 -34.41 -5.36 -9.21
N GLY A 184 -33.35 -5.11 -8.43
CA GLY A 184 -33.45 -4.58 -7.06
C GLY A 184 -34.25 -5.49 -6.12
N THR A 185 -34.42 -6.77 -6.47
CA THR A 185 -35.20 -7.74 -5.71
C THR A 185 -34.27 -8.70 -5.01
N SER A 186 -33.61 -8.26 -3.93
CA SER A 186 -32.91 -9.18 -3.03
C SER A 186 -33.91 -10.12 -2.33
N GLN A 187 -34.24 -11.25 -2.95
CA GLN A 187 -34.73 -12.42 -2.22
C GLN A 187 -33.51 -13.15 -1.66
N PRO A 188 -33.37 -13.29 -0.33
CA PRO A 188 -32.29 -14.05 0.26
C PRO A 188 -32.53 -15.53 -0.03
N GLU A 189 -31.50 -16.24 -0.49
CA GLU A 189 -31.43 -17.66 -0.14
C GLU A 189 -31.12 -17.72 1.36
N SER A 190 -32.17 -17.72 2.18
CA SER A 190 -32.10 -18.41 3.47
C SER A 190 -33.31 -19.32 3.59
N LYS A 191 -33.04 -20.62 3.69
CA LYS A 191 -33.85 -21.44 4.58
C LYS A 191 -33.51 -21.00 6.00
N THR A 192 -34.16 -19.94 6.46
CA THR A 192 -34.40 -19.76 7.89
C THR A 192 -35.89 -19.60 8.03
N SER A 193 -36.48 -20.53 8.77
CA SER A 193 -37.89 -20.57 9.12
C SER A 193 -38.40 -19.17 9.49
N PRO A 194 -39.66 -18.81 9.13
CA PRO A 194 -40.23 -17.53 9.52
C PRO A 194 -40.09 -17.37 11.04
N SER A 195 -39.54 -16.23 11.47
CA SER A 195 -39.48 -15.94 12.90
C SER A 195 -40.91 -15.90 13.44
N THR A 196 -41.18 -16.57 14.55
CA THR A 196 -42.51 -16.60 15.18
C THR A 196 -42.83 -15.31 15.93
N HIS A 197 -42.12 -14.21 15.65
CA HIS A 197 -42.23 -12.93 16.36
C HIS A 197 -42.62 -11.77 15.43
N PRO A 198 -43.73 -11.06 15.71
CA PRO A 198 -44.22 -9.96 14.86
C PRO A 198 -43.26 -8.76 14.71
N GLN A 199 -42.27 -8.64 15.60
CA GLN A 199 -41.23 -7.60 15.51
C GLN A 199 -40.14 -7.94 14.46
N GLY A 200 -39.84 -9.22 14.22
CA GLY A 200 -38.88 -9.66 13.20
C GLY A 200 -39.36 -9.31 11.78
N ASP A 201 -40.65 -9.55 11.51
CA ASP A 201 -41.29 -9.18 10.25
C ASP A 201 -41.29 -7.66 9.99
N THR A 202 -41.30 -6.86 11.07
CA THR A 202 -41.26 -5.39 10.98
C THR A 202 -39.84 -4.90 10.69
N ALA A 203 -38.83 -5.46 11.34
CA ALA A 203 -37.42 -5.16 11.09
C ALA A 203 -37.00 -5.50 9.65
N GLU A 204 -37.40 -6.66 9.13
CA GLU A 204 -37.08 -7.08 7.75
C GLU A 204 -37.70 -6.15 6.69
N ARG A 205 -38.91 -5.64 6.93
CA ARG A 205 -39.56 -4.66 6.04
C ARG A 205 -38.79 -3.35 6.00
N HIS A 206 -38.39 -2.83 7.16
CA HIS A 206 -37.58 -1.61 7.23
C HIS A 206 -36.20 -1.80 6.58
N THR A 207 -35.55 -2.94 6.80
CA THR A 207 -34.28 -3.30 6.13
C THR A 207 -34.43 -3.34 4.60
N SER A 208 -35.50 -3.95 4.10
CA SER A 208 -35.77 -4.04 2.66
C SER A 208 -36.00 -2.66 2.03
N LEU A 209 -36.81 -1.81 2.69
CA LEU A 209 -37.04 -0.44 2.25
C LEU A 209 -35.77 0.41 2.30
N ALA A 210 -34.96 0.25 3.35
CA ALA A 210 -33.69 0.92 3.48
C ALA A 210 -32.73 0.59 2.34
N ARG A 211 -32.65 -0.69 1.92
CA ARG A 211 -31.87 -1.12 0.76
C ARG A 211 -32.36 -0.50 -0.55
N GLN A 212 -33.68 -0.39 -0.75
CA GLN A 212 -34.23 0.30 -1.92
C GLN A 212 -33.83 1.78 -1.96
N TYR A 213 -33.88 2.48 -0.82
CA TYR A 213 -33.41 3.86 -0.74
C TYR A 213 -31.90 3.97 -0.97
N PHE A 214 -31.12 3.00 -0.48
CA PHE A 214 -29.69 2.94 -0.71
C PHE A 214 -29.35 2.79 -2.21
N GLU A 215 -30.03 1.89 -2.92
CA GLU A 215 -29.87 1.70 -4.37
C GLU A 215 -30.23 2.96 -5.16
N GLN A 216 -31.24 3.72 -4.69
CA GLN A 216 -31.61 5.03 -5.22
C GLN A 216 -30.62 6.15 -4.84
N LYS A 217 -29.54 5.84 -4.11
CA LYS A 217 -28.56 6.80 -3.54
C LYS A 217 -29.18 7.81 -2.58
N ARG A 218 -30.36 7.51 -2.02
CA ARG A 218 -31.06 8.32 -1.02
C ARG A 218 -30.59 7.95 0.37
N TYR A 219 -29.32 8.22 0.66
CA TYR A 219 -28.66 7.73 1.88
C TYR A 219 -29.30 8.21 3.19
N GLY A 220 -29.81 9.44 3.24
CA GLY A 220 -30.52 9.94 4.43
C GLY A 220 -31.81 9.17 4.74
N ASP A 221 -32.55 8.78 3.70
CA ASP A 221 -33.76 7.96 3.84
C ASP A 221 -33.41 6.52 4.21
N ALA A 222 -32.37 5.96 3.59
CA ALA A 222 -31.84 4.64 3.93
C ALA A 222 -31.42 4.55 5.40
N VAL A 223 -30.66 5.54 5.91
CA VAL A 223 -30.26 5.60 7.32
C VAL A 223 -31.48 5.62 8.24
N ARG A 224 -32.51 6.41 7.91
CA ARG A 224 -33.73 6.50 8.72
C ARG A 224 -34.46 5.16 8.81
N GLU A 225 -34.57 4.42 7.70
CA GLU A 225 -35.20 3.10 7.69
C GLU A 225 -34.33 2.03 8.35
N PHE A 226 -33.01 2.06 8.16
CA PHE A 226 -32.10 1.15 8.88
C PHE A 226 -32.14 1.37 10.40
N ARG A 227 -32.26 2.63 10.89
CA ARG A 227 -32.47 2.89 12.32
C ARG A 227 -33.77 2.27 12.84
N ARG A 228 -34.86 2.37 12.07
CA ARG A 228 -36.14 1.72 12.44
C ARG A 228 -36.01 0.20 12.46
N ALA A 229 -35.25 -0.38 11.54
CA ALA A 229 -34.97 -1.82 11.53
C ALA A 229 -34.20 -2.26 12.79
N VAL A 230 -33.14 -1.54 13.16
CA VAL A 230 -32.36 -1.79 14.39
C VAL A 230 -33.20 -1.58 15.65
N GLN A 231 -34.05 -0.55 15.69
CA GLN A 231 -34.97 -0.34 16.82
C GLN A 231 -35.99 -1.47 16.98
N ALA A 232 -36.48 -2.02 15.86
CA ALA A 232 -37.42 -3.13 15.88
C ALA A 232 -36.75 -4.47 16.25
N ASN A 233 -35.45 -4.63 15.97
CA ASN A 233 -34.69 -5.80 16.39
C ASN A 233 -33.23 -5.44 16.75
N PRO A 234 -32.97 -4.98 18.00
CA PRO A 234 -31.62 -4.61 18.44
C PRO A 234 -30.65 -5.79 18.61
N GLY A 235 -31.15 -7.03 18.50
CA GLY A 235 -30.33 -8.24 18.62
C GLY A 235 -29.77 -8.75 17.28
N ASP A 236 -30.07 -8.08 16.16
CA ASP A 236 -29.57 -8.47 14.84
C ASP A 236 -28.27 -7.73 14.47
N PRO A 237 -27.11 -8.41 14.44
CA PRO A 237 -25.86 -7.79 14.05
C PRO A 237 -25.86 -7.28 12.60
N ASN A 238 -26.64 -7.88 11.69
CA ASN A 238 -26.70 -7.44 10.30
C ASN A 238 -27.38 -6.07 10.15
N GLY A 239 -28.40 -5.79 10.97
CA GLY A 239 -29.05 -4.49 11.04
C GLY A 239 -28.05 -3.39 11.45
N HIS A 240 -27.28 -3.64 12.51
CA HIS A 240 -26.21 -2.75 12.96
C HIS A 240 -25.15 -2.52 11.87
N ILE A 241 -24.63 -3.59 11.25
CA ILE A 241 -23.63 -3.50 10.17
C ILE A 241 -24.16 -2.72 8.97
N SER A 242 -25.42 -2.94 8.57
CA SER A 242 -26.04 -2.27 7.44
C SER A 242 -26.21 -0.78 7.69
N LEU A 243 -26.68 -0.41 8.88
CA LEU A 243 -26.79 0.99 9.30
C LEU A 243 -25.42 1.68 9.32
N ALA A 244 -24.43 1.04 9.96
CA ALA A 244 -23.06 1.55 10.05
C ALA A 244 -22.43 1.77 8.67
N GLY A 245 -22.64 0.85 7.73
CA GLY A 245 -22.15 0.95 6.36
C GLY A 245 -22.67 2.18 5.61
N VAL A 246 -23.96 2.52 5.75
CA VAL A 246 -24.52 3.72 5.09
C VAL A 246 -24.05 5.00 5.77
N LEU A 247 -23.93 5.00 7.10
CA LEU A 247 -23.41 6.14 7.87
C LEU A 247 -21.94 6.45 7.51
N LEU A 248 -21.13 5.41 7.27
CA LEU A 248 -19.75 5.54 6.83
C LEU A 248 -19.64 6.27 5.48
N LEU A 249 -20.54 5.99 4.53
CA LEU A 249 -20.56 6.65 3.22
C LEU A 249 -20.86 8.16 3.28
N GLN A 250 -21.59 8.60 4.31
CA GLN A 250 -21.88 10.02 4.50
C GLN A 250 -20.62 10.82 4.91
N ASN A 251 -19.65 10.16 5.54
CA ASN A 251 -18.32 10.70 5.87
C ASN A 251 -18.33 12.08 6.57
N THR A 252 -19.30 12.32 7.45
CA THR A 252 -19.35 13.50 8.31
C THR A 252 -18.86 13.14 9.72
N PRO A 253 -18.33 14.08 10.52
CA PRO A 253 -17.87 13.76 11.88
C PRO A 253 -18.95 13.07 12.74
N GLN A 254 -20.20 13.53 12.62
CA GLN A 254 -21.34 12.92 13.31
C GLN A 254 -21.62 11.50 12.79
N SER A 255 -21.74 11.32 11.46
CA SER A 255 -22.06 10.01 10.89
C SER A 255 -20.94 8.99 11.12
N LEU A 256 -19.68 9.42 11.19
CA LEU A 256 -18.53 8.56 11.53
C LEU A 256 -18.59 8.09 12.99
N GLY A 257 -18.97 8.97 13.92
CA GLY A 257 -19.17 8.59 15.32
C GLY A 257 -20.32 7.59 15.49
N GLU A 258 -21.45 7.83 14.84
CA GLU A 258 -22.58 6.89 14.85
C GLU A 258 -22.21 5.55 14.17
N ALA A 259 -21.50 5.57 13.03
CA ALA A 259 -21.06 4.34 12.37
C ALA A 259 -20.13 3.51 13.26
N GLU A 260 -19.22 4.16 13.99
CA GLU A 260 -18.32 3.51 14.93
C GLU A 260 -19.10 2.80 16.04
N GLU A 261 -20.10 3.45 16.62
CA GLU A 261 -20.98 2.86 17.64
C GLU A 261 -21.74 1.64 17.12
N GLU A 262 -22.32 1.74 15.92
CA GLU A 262 -23.11 0.66 15.32
C GLU A 262 -22.23 -0.57 14.98
N PHE A 263 -21.01 -0.36 14.45
CA PHE A 263 -20.06 -1.47 14.29
C PHE A 263 -19.66 -2.09 15.64
N GLN A 264 -19.46 -1.29 16.69
CA GLN A 264 -19.18 -1.84 18.03
C GLN A 264 -20.35 -2.63 18.60
N ASN A 265 -21.59 -2.19 18.37
CA ASN A 265 -22.79 -2.92 18.79
C ASN A 265 -22.89 -4.26 18.06
N SER A 266 -22.60 -4.31 16.75
CA SER A 266 -22.55 -5.57 16.01
C SER A 266 -21.52 -6.55 16.60
N LEU A 267 -20.34 -6.06 17.00
CA LEU A 267 -19.29 -6.90 17.60
C LEU A 267 -19.66 -7.47 18.97
N LYS A 268 -20.56 -6.83 19.73
CA LYS A 268 -21.07 -7.38 21.00
C LYS A 268 -21.98 -8.59 20.78
N LEU A 269 -22.60 -8.67 19.61
CA LEU A 269 -23.56 -9.70 19.23
C LEU A 269 -22.91 -10.86 18.46
N LEU A 270 -21.73 -10.63 17.88
CA LEU A 270 -21.00 -11.59 17.04
C LEU A 270 -19.93 -12.34 17.84
N LYS A 271 -19.63 -13.57 17.39
CA LYS A 271 -18.47 -14.32 17.88
C LYS A 271 -17.19 -13.79 17.24
N PRO A 272 -16.03 -13.84 17.92
CA PRO A 272 -14.76 -13.33 17.37
C PRO A 272 -14.31 -13.96 16.05
N GLU A 273 -14.72 -15.20 15.79
CA GLU A 273 -14.38 -15.97 14.59
C GLU A 273 -15.36 -15.76 13.43
N ASP A 274 -16.44 -14.99 13.65
CA ASP A 274 -17.44 -14.72 12.62
C ASP A 274 -16.86 -13.82 11.52
N PRO A 275 -17.03 -14.16 10.22
CA PRO A 275 -16.61 -13.29 9.13
C PRO A 275 -17.19 -11.86 9.21
N LEU A 276 -18.39 -11.69 9.76
CA LEU A 276 -19.00 -10.38 9.99
C LEU A 276 -18.30 -9.58 11.10
N ALA A 277 -17.70 -10.26 12.08
CA ALA A 277 -16.90 -9.62 13.11
C ALA A 277 -15.57 -9.11 12.52
N ALA A 278 -14.94 -9.89 11.64
CA ALA A 278 -13.77 -9.45 10.89
C ALA A 278 -14.08 -8.24 10.00
N TYR A 279 -15.20 -8.28 9.26
CA TYR A 279 -15.68 -7.15 8.46
C TYR A 279 -15.92 -5.89 9.30
N SER A 280 -16.54 -6.03 10.48
CA SER A 280 -16.77 -4.91 11.38
C SER A 280 -15.47 -4.34 11.93
N HIS A 281 -14.47 -5.20 12.21
CA HIS A 281 -13.13 -4.76 12.56
C HIS A 281 -12.42 -4.02 11.41
N SER A 282 -12.51 -4.49 10.16
CA SER A 282 -11.88 -3.79 9.04
C SER A 282 -12.52 -2.42 8.80
N ARG A 283 -13.85 -2.30 8.91
CA ARG A 283 -14.56 -1.00 8.82
C ARG A 283 -14.26 -0.04 9.97
N LEU A 284 -14.09 -0.54 11.20
CA LEU A 284 -13.59 0.27 12.30
C LEU A 284 -12.16 0.76 12.05
N GLY A 285 -11.34 -0.05 11.37
CA GLY A 285 -10.03 0.37 10.87
C GLY A 285 -10.12 1.51 9.87
N ASP A 286 -11.06 1.45 8.92
CA ASP A 286 -11.31 2.51 7.93
C ASP A 286 -11.71 3.83 8.63
N ILE A 287 -12.60 3.76 9.62
CA ILE A 287 -13.02 4.92 10.42
C ILE A 287 -11.83 5.52 11.18
N ALA A 288 -11.05 4.69 11.88
CA ALA A 288 -9.87 5.17 12.62
C ALA A 288 -8.84 5.81 11.68
N TRP A 289 -8.69 5.29 10.47
CA TRP A 289 -7.84 5.88 9.45
C TRP A 289 -8.32 7.27 9.03
N ILE A 290 -9.61 7.43 8.74
CA ILE A 290 -10.23 8.72 8.40
C ILE A 290 -10.07 9.73 9.54
N GLN A 291 -10.22 9.27 10.79
CA GLN A 291 -10.00 10.07 12.00
C GLN A 291 -8.51 10.40 12.27
N LYS A 292 -7.58 10.05 11.37
CA LYS A 292 -6.14 10.26 11.49
C LYS A 292 -5.51 9.55 12.70
N LYS A 293 -6.02 8.36 13.06
CA LYS A 293 -5.50 7.48 14.11
C LYS A 293 -4.90 6.19 13.51
N PRO A 294 -3.74 6.26 12.80
CA PRO A 294 -3.23 5.15 11.99
C PRO A 294 -2.82 3.91 12.79
N ASN A 295 -2.34 4.08 14.03
CA ASN A 295 -1.94 2.95 14.88
C ASN A 295 -3.17 2.12 15.33
N LEU A 296 -4.24 2.81 15.72
CA LEU A 296 -5.52 2.17 16.04
C LEU A 296 -6.12 1.50 14.81
N ALA A 297 -6.05 2.14 13.64
CA ALA A 297 -6.49 1.54 12.38
C ALA A 297 -5.76 0.22 12.10
N ALA A 298 -4.42 0.21 12.25
CA ALA A 298 -3.62 -0.99 12.08
C ALA A 298 -3.98 -2.11 13.06
N GLU A 299 -4.23 -1.80 14.33
CA GLU A 299 -4.71 -2.78 15.31
C GLU A 299 -6.02 -3.44 14.86
N ARG A 300 -6.99 -2.62 14.40
CA ARG A 300 -8.28 -3.10 13.90
C ARG A 300 -8.12 -3.97 12.66
N TYR A 301 -7.31 -3.57 11.69
CA TYR A 301 -7.07 -4.38 10.50
C TYR A 301 -6.34 -5.69 10.82
N ARG A 302 -5.36 -5.69 11.73
CA ARG A 302 -4.70 -6.94 12.18
C ARG A 302 -5.70 -7.90 12.80
N LYS A 303 -6.60 -7.38 13.65
CA LYS A 303 -7.64 -8.18 14.28
C LYS A 303 -8.61 -8.77 13.25
N ALA A 304 -9.00 -7.97 12.24
CA ALA A 304 -9.81 -8.46 11.13
C ALA A 304 -9.09 -9.56 10.35
N ALA A 305 -7.83 -9.36 9.96
CA ALA A 305 -7.03 -10.32 9.21
C ALA A 305 -6.74 -11.61 10.00
N SER A 306 -6.56 -11.53 11.32
CA SER A 306 -6.37 -12.71 12.17
C SER A 306 -7.65 -13.52 12.36
N SER A 307 -8.81 -12.84 12.49
CA SER A 307 -10.11 -13.51 12.62
C SER A 307 -10.57 -14.11 11.30
N ASN A 308 -10.37 -13.40 10.18
CA ASN A 308 -10.69 -13.88 8.84
C ASN A 308 -9.58 -13.48 7.84
N PRO A 309 -8.66 -14.40 7.52
CA PRO A 309 -7.60 -14.14 6.54
C PRO A 309 -8.10 -13.83 5.12
N GLN A 310 -9.37 -14.09 4.82
CA GLN A 310 -10.02 -13.80 3.53
C GLN A 310 -10.61 -12.38 3.44
N ASP A 311 -10.53 -11.55 4.50
CA ASP A 311 -10.98 -10.16 4.44
C ASP A 311 -9.98 -9.30 3.64
N SER A 312 -10.29 -9.05 2.37
CA SER A 312 -9.49 -8.19 1.50
C SER A 312 -9.32 -6.76 2.07
N ASN A 313 -10.34 -6.19 2.71
CA ASN A 313 -10.27 -4.82 3.26
C ASN A 313 -9.23 -4.73 4.38
N ALA A 314 -9.10 -5.78 5.19
CA ALA A 314 -8.10 -5.84 6.25
C ALA A 314 -6.67 -5.77 5.68
N HIS A 315 -6.38 -6.57 4.66
CA HIS A 315 -5.06 -6.59 4.00
C HIS A 315 -4.76 -5.25 3.31
N ILE A 316 -5.73 -4.66 2.62
CA ILE A 316 -5.56 -3.35 1.97
C ILE A 316 -5.37 -2.23 3.01
N GLY A 317 -6.09 -2.29 4.12
CA GLY A 317 -5.93 -1.37 5.25
C GLY A 317 -4.54 -1.45 5.87
N LEU A 318 -4.02 -2.67 6.09
CA LEU A 318 -2.65 -2.91 6.55
C LEU A 318 -1.62 -2.40 5.54
N ALA A 319 -1.86 -2.62 4.24
CA ALA A 319 -0.97 -2.16 3.20
C ALA A 319 -0.81 -0.63 3.21
N ARG A 320 -1.93 0.11 3.35
CA ARG A 320 -1.91 1.58 3.50
C ARG A 320 -1.17 2.02 4.76
N TYR A 321 -1.34 1.29 5.86
CA TYR A 321 -0.59 1.54 7.09
C TYR A 321 0.91 1.35 6.88
N TYR A 322 1.35 0.23 6.31
CA TYR A 322 2.75 -0.03 6.01
C TYR A 322 3.33 1.00 5.03
N GLU A 323 2.57 1.39 4.00
CA GLU A 323 2.94 2.45 3.07
C GLU A 323 3.18 3.79 3.81
N SER A 324 2.31 4.15 4.76
CA SER A 324 2.49 5.37 5.57
C SER A 324 3.72 5.34 6.48
N LYS A 325 4.23 4.15 6.78
CA LYS A 325 5.46 3.92 7.56
C LYS A 325 6.69 3.68 6.67
N SER A 326 6.56 3.84 5.35
CA SER A 326 7.62 3.52 4.38
C SER A 326 8.13 2.07 4.46
N LEU A 327 7.28 1.16 4.94
CA LEU A 327 7.55 -0.28 4.98
C LEU A 327 7.11 -0.91 3.65
N TRP A 328 7.84 -0.58 2.58
CA TRP A 328 7.43 -0.83 1.19
C TRP A 328 7.19 -2.30 0.87
N PHE A 329 8.03 -3.20 1.40
CA PHE A 329 7.90 -4.63 1.19
C PHE A 329 6.61 -5.18 1.82
N GLN A 330 6.39 -4.93 3.12
CA GLN A 330 5.16 -5.34 3.80
C GLN A 330 3.90 -4.72 3.17
N ALA A 331 4.01 -3.47 2.70
CA ALA A 331 2.93 -2.82 1.97
C ALA A 331 2.64 -3.54 0.64
N LEU A 332 3.67 -3.89 -0.13
CA LEU A 332 3.53 -4.62 -1.39
C LEU A 332 2.89 -5.98 -1.20
N GLU A 333 3.36 -6.78 -0.23
CA GLU A 333 2.78 -8.08 0.09
C GLU A 333 1.31 -7.96 0.50
N SER A 334 1.00 -7.01 1.39
CA SER A 334 -0.36 -6.78 1.87
C SER A 334 -1.29 -6.32 0.73
N TYR A 335 -0.81 -5.45 -0.18
CA TYR A 335 -1.59 -5.05 -1.35
C TYR A 335 -1.79 -6.21 -2.34
N ARG A 336 -0.76 -7.03 -2.59
CA ARG A 336 -0.87 -8.24 -3.42
C ARG A 336 -1.88 -9.19 -2.83
N LYS A 337 -1.86 -9.43 -1.51
CA LYS A 337 -2.83 -10.29 -0.84
C LYS A 337 -4.25 -9.74 -0.94
N GLY A 338 -4.42 -8.44 -0.71
CA GLY A 338 -5.71 -7.78 -0.90
C GLY A 338 -6.25 -7.93 -2.34
N LEU A 339 -5.39 -7.79 -3.34
CA LEU A 339 -5.76 -7.91 -4.76
C LEU A 339 -5.99 -9.38 -5.19
N GLU A 340 -5.31 -10.34 -4.57
CA GLU A 340 -5.58 -11.77 -4.75
C GLU A 340 -7.01 -12.11 -4.27
N LEU A 341 -7.41 -11.54 -3.13
CA LEU A 341 -8.74 -11.76 -2.52
C LEU A 341 -9.86 -10.94 -3.19
N ASP A 342 -9.55 -9.75 -3.70
CA ASP A 342 -10.46 -8.90 -4.48
C ASP A 342 -9.71 -8.31 -5.67
N SER A 343 -9.76 -9.01 -6.79
CA SER A 343 -9.06 -8.64 -8.03
C SER A 343 -9.58 -7.34 -8.65
N SER A 344 -10.79 -6.91 -8.28
CA SER A 344 -11.42 -5.68 -8.74
C SER A 344 -10.91 -4.44 -7.98
N ASN A 345 -10.22 -4.64 -6.85
CA ASN A 345 -9.91 -3.56 -5.93
C ASN A 345 -8.92 -2.53 -6.51
N ARG A 346 -9.43 -1.34 -6.82
CA ARG A 346 -8.62 -0.25 -7.38
C ARG A 346 -7.55 0.23 -6.41
N LEU A 347 -7.83 0.31 -5.11
CA LEU A 347 -6.87 0.81 -4.11
C LEU A 347 -5.65 -0.10 -4.02
N ALA A 348 -5.86 -1.42 -4.05
CA ALA A 348 -4.77 -2.38 -4.05
C ALA A 348 -3.90 -2.26 -5.31
N ARG A 349 -4.54 -2.19 -6.49
CA ARG A 349 -3.82 -2.06 -7.77
C ARG A 349 -2.99 -0.77 -7.86
N GLU A 350 -3.55 0.35 -7.41
CA GLU A 350 -2.83 1.63 -7.36
C GLU A 350 -1.73 1.62 -6.29
N GLY A 351 -1.98 0.97 -5.15
CA GLY A 351 -1.00 0.75 -4.10
C GLY A 351 0.25 0.04 -4.60
N ILE A 352 0.08 -1.12 -5.27
CA ILE A 352 1.17 -1.89 -5.87
C ILE A 352 2.03 -1.01 -6.78
N LYS A 353 1.42 -0.26 -7.70
CA LYS A 353 2.17 0.63 -8.61
C LYS A 353 3.04 1.65 -7.88
N ARG A 354 2.62 2.15 -6.71
CA ARG A 354 3.38 3.14 -5.94
C ARG A 354 4.53 2.54 -5.13
N VAL A 355 4.38 1.29 -4.70
CA VAL A 355 5.33 0.65 -3.77
C VAL A 355 6.24 -0.37 -4.43
N GLN A 356 5.85 -0.94 -5.58
CA GLN A 356 6.57 -2.06 -6.21
C GLN A 356 8.03 -1.72 -6.53
N ASP A 357 8.31 -0.54 -7.07
CA ASP A 357 9.68 -0.13 -7.41
C ASP A 357 10.52 0.23 -6.18
N LYS A 358 9.89 0.42 -5.02
CA LYS A 358 10.54 0.75 -3.74
C LYS A 358 10.68 -0.46 -2.81
N ALA A 359 9.94 -1.53 -3.11
CA ALA A 359 9.92 -2.73 -2.31
C ALA A 359 11.13 -3.59 -2.69
N GLU A 360 12.02 -3.78 -1.72
CA GLU A 360 13.14 -4.69 -1.84
C GLU A 360 12.83 -5.96 -1.03
N GLU A 361 13.11 -7.11 -1.63
CA GLU A 361 12.96 -8.40 -0.96
C GLU A 361 13.90 -8.45 0.26
N PRO A 362 13.45 -8.99 1.41
CA PRO A 362 14.28 -9.10 2.60
C PRO A 362 15.59 -9.87 2.36
N ALA A 363 15.58 -10.85 1.45
CA ALA A 363 16.76 -11.61 1.07
C ALA A 363 17.81 -10.76 0.35
N ASP A 364 17.37 -9.86 -0.55
CA ASP A 364 18.27 -8.96 -1.28
C ASP A 364 18.88 -7.92 -0.33
N LEU A 365 18.08 -7.37 0.58
CA LEU A 365 18.55 -6.47 1.64
C LEU A 365 19.59 -7.16 2.53
N LEU A 366 19.30 -8.38 2.99
CA LEU A 366 20.20 -9.16 3.84
C LEU A 366 21.53 -9.45 3.14
N ALA A 367 21.49 -9.84 1.85
CA ALA A 367 22.68 -10.09 1.06
C ALA A 367 23.56 -8.83 0.93
N GLU A 368 22.96 -7.67 0.66
CA GLU A 368 23.70 -6.41 0.59
C GLU A 368 24.27 -5.97 1.95
N MET A 369 23.52 -6.18 3.04
CA MET A 369 23.98 -5.87 4.40
C MET A 369 25.21 -6.70 4.79
N LYS A 370 25.24 -7.99 4.44
CA LYS A 370 26.40 -8.87 4.63
C LYS A 370 27.58 -8.43 3.78
N GLU A 371 27.35 -8.17 2.49
CA GLU A 371 28.39 -7.68 1.57
C GLU A 371 29.06 -6.40 2.10
N ARG A 372 28.27 -5.48 2.64
CA ARG A 372 28.75 -4.20 3.21
C ARG A 372 29.29 -4.31 4.62
N LYS A 373 29.27 -5.50 5.25
CA LYS A 373 29.68 -5.74 6.64
C LYS A 373 28.85 -4.95 7.66
N ILE A 374 27.58 -4.69 7.34
CA ILE A 374 26.59 -4.22 8.33
C ILE A 374 26.22 -5.37 9.25
N LEU A 375 26.16 -6.59 8.71
CA LEU A 375 25.83 -7.82 9.41
C LEU A 375 26.94 -8.86 9.24
N GLU A 376 27.02 -9.79 10.20
CA GLU A 376 27.84 -10.99 10.08
C GLU A 376 27.23 -11.99 9.07
N ASP A 377 28.06 -12.79 8.41
CA ASP A 377 27.63 -13.71 7.34
C ASP A 377 26.61 -14.76 7.81
N THR A 378 26.65 -15.15 9.08
CA THR A 378 25.78 -16.14 9.71
C THR A 378 24.41 -15.60 10.11
N ARG A 379 24.21 -14.27 10.10
CA ARG A 379 22.93 -13.64 10.49
C ARG A 379 21.86 -13.86 9.42
N GLU A 380 20.64 -14.17 9.83
CA GLU A 380 19.49 -14.35 8.92
C GLU A 380 18.46 -13.21 9.01
N GLU A 381 18.56 -12.38 10.05
CA GLU A 381 17.64 -11.27 10.31
C GLU A 381 18.40 -9.97 10.59
N PHE A 382 17.70 -8.85 10.45
CA PHE A 382 18.22 -7.51 10.69
C PHE A 382 17.22 -6.63 11.41
N THR A 383 17.71 -5.64 12.15
CA THR A 383 16.90 -4.69 12.93
C THR A 383 16.51 -3.46 12.09
N PRO A 384 15.49 -2.70 12.52
CA PRO A 384 15.12 -1.44 11.87
C PRO A 384 16.29 -0.44 11.78
N GLU A 385 17.13 -0.37 12.81
CA GLU A 385 18.29 0.53 12.87
C GLU A 385 19.36 0.13 11.84
N GLU A 386 19.58 -1.18 11.65
CA GLU A 386 20.50 -1.69 10.63
C GLU A 386 20.00 -1.37 9.21
N ARG A 387 18.67 -1.46 8.99
CA ARG A 387 18.04 -1.04 7.73
C ARG A 387 18.20 0.46 7.48
N GLU A 388 17.97 1.27 8.50
CA GLU A 388 18.17 2.72 8.41
C GLU A 388 19.64 3.05 8.09
N ARG A 389 20.58 2.35 8.74
CA ARG A 389 22.00 2.50 8.46
C ARG A 389 22.35 2.19 7.00
N LEU A 390 21.80 1.12 6.43
CA LEU A 390 21.95 0.80 5.00
C LEU A 390 21.41 1.93 4.10
N GLN A 391 20.25 2.51 4.44
CA GLN A 391 19.67 3.61 3.69
C GLN A 391 20.55 4.87 3.72
N LEU A 392 21.10 5.22 4.90
CA LEU A 392 22.03 6.34 5.03
C LEU A 392 23.29 6.13 4.17
N MET A 393 23.82 4.91 4.13
CA MET A 393 24.97 4.57 3.29
C MET A 393 24.67 4.77 1.80
N ARG A 394 23.53 4.26 1.31
CA ARG A 394 23.11 4.43 -0.09
C ARG A 394 22.90 5.91 -0.44
N GLN A 395 22.28 6.67 0.46
CA GLN A 395 22.06 8.10 0.26
C GLN A 395 23.38 8.89 0.20
N ALA A 396 24.33 8.59 1.08
CA ALA A 396 25.66 9.19 1.05
C ALA A 396 26.37 8.89 -0.28
N GLU A 397 26.26 7.67 -0.79
CA GLU A 397 26.81 7.28 -2.10
C GLU A 397 26.19 8.08 -3.25
N GLU A 398 24.88 8.31 -3.25
CA GLU A 398 24.20 9.15 -4.24
C GLU A 398 24.71 10.59 -4.22
N TRP A 399 25.09 11.09 -3.04
CA TRP A 399 25.74 12.40 -2.88
C TRP A 399 27.25 12.39 -3.20
N GLY A 400 27.79 11.28 -3.70
CA GLY A 400 29.19 11.18 -4.11
C GLY A 400 30.16 10.97 -2.95
N ALA A 401 29.71 10.32 -1.86
CA ALA A 401 30.54 10.08 -0.67
C ALA A 401 31.87 9.37 -0.96
N VAL A 402 31.89 8.43 -1.90
CA VAL A 402 33.10 7.67 -2.25
C VAL A 402 34.15 8.58 -2.90
N GLU A 403 33.74 9.38 -3.88
CA GLU A 403 34.59 10.37 -4.54
C GLU A 403 35.05 11.45 -3.56
N PHE A 404 34.17 11.87 -2.64
CA PHE A 404 34.51 12.81 -1.59
C PHE A 404 35.54 12.26 -0.61
N LEU A 405 35.38 11.03 -0.12
CA LEU A 405 36.37 10.38 0.75
C LEU A 405 37.72 10.24 0.06
N ARG A 406 37.71 9.92 -1.24
CA ARG A 406 38.92 9.87 -2.07
C ARG A 406 39.59 11.24 -2.16
N SER A 407 38.83 12.31 -2.37
CA SER A 407 39.39 13.67 -2.47
C SER A 407 39.97 14.18 -1.14
N LYS A 408 39.49 13.65 0.00
CA LYS A 408 40.07 13.88 1.34
C LYS A 408 41.31 13.03 1.63
N GLY A 409 41.76 12.19 0.69
CA GLY A 409 42.92 11.31 0.85
C GLY A 409 42.69 10.14 1.81
N ALA A 410 41.43 9.75 2.06
CA ALA A 410 41.14 8.62 2.94
C ALA A 410 41.46 7.28 2.23
N PRO A 411 42.16 6.34 2.89
CA PRO A 411 42.43 5.02 2.31
C PRO A 411 41.13 4.22 2.20
N LEU A 412 40.75 3.84 0.98
CA LEU A 412 39.46 3.22 0.69
C LEU A 412 39.33 1.76 1.17
N GLN A 413 40.46 1.08 1.46
CA GLN A 413 40.52 -0.38 1.71
C GLN A 413 39.56 -0.92 2.77
N SER A 414 39.22 -0.13 3.80
CA SER A 414 38.25 -0.49 4.85
C SER A 414 36.95 0.32 4.79
N LEU A 415 36.90 1.36 3.96
CA LEU A 415 35.80 2.31 3.88
C LEU A 415 34.79 1.94 2.79
N VAL A 416 35.19 1.12 1.82
CA VAL A 416 34.33 0.64 0.75
C VAL A 416 34.50 -0.85 0.49
N VAL A 417 33.46 -1.45 -0.08
CA VAL A 417 33.48 -2.78 -0.70
C VAL A 417 33.29 -2.64 -2.21
N GLU A 418 33.94 -3.52 -2.97
CA GLU A 418 33.91 -3.50 -4.43
C GLU A 418 32.95 -4.57 -4.96
N ARG A 419 32.02 -4.18 -5.83
CA ARG A 419 31.13 -5.10 -6.52
C ARG A 419 31.33 -5.03 -8.02
N LYS A 420 31.56 -6.18 -8.65
CA LYS A 420 31.54 -6.29 -10.12
C LYS A 420 30.10 -6.28 -10.61
N LYS A 421 29.73 -5.30 -11.43
CA LYS A 421 28.46 -5.33 -12.18
C LYS A 421 28.53 -6.39 -13.29
N ALA A 422 27.37 -6.85 -13.77
CA ALA A 422 27.27 -7.70 -14.97
C ALA A 422 27.99 -7.12 -16.20
N SER A 423 28.09 -5.78 -16.28
CA SER A 423 28.87 -5.05 -17.31
C SER A 423 30.40 -5.14 -17.19
N GLY A 424 30.94 -5.80 -16.15
CA GLY A 424 32.37 -5.82 -15.84
C GLY A 424 32.92 -4.59 -15.12
N ARG A 425 32.16 -3.48 -15.06
CA ARG A 425 32.53 -2.29 -14.28
C ARG A 425 32.45 -2.54 -12.77
N LEU A 426 33.48 -2.11 -12.03
CA LEU A 426 33.50 -2.10 -10.57
C LEU A 426 32.67 -0.91 -10.06
N LYS A 427 31.75 -1.17 -9.13
CA LYS A 427 31.08 -0.13 -8.34
C LYS A 427 31.56 -0.26 -6.89
N LEU A 428 31.92 0.87 -6.29
CA LEU A 428 32.32 0.97 -4.90
C LEU A 428 31.10 1.33 -4.05
N PHE A 429 31.00 0.68 -2.90
CA PHE A 429 29.92 0.85 -1.94
C PHE A 429 30.52 1.11 -0.57
N LEU A 430 29.97 2.05 0.20
CA LEU A 430 30.41 2.31 1.55
C LEU A 430 30.26 1.09 2.45
N THR A 431 31.14 1.00 3.45
CA THR A 431 30.98 0.19 4.67
C THR A 431 30.46 1.06 5.82
N PRO A 432 30.01 0.48 6.95
CA PRO A 432 29.71 1.23 8.17
C PRO A 432 30.82 2.20 8.58
N THR A 433 32.08 1.75 8.53
CA THR A 433 33.26 2.58 8.81
C THR A 433 33.46 3.68 7.77
N GLY A 434 33.16 3.39 6.50
CA GLY A 434 33.13 4.38 5.43
C GLY A 434 32.13 5.49 5.67
N LEU A 435 30.91 5.15 6.06
CA LEU A 435 29.88 6.13 6.40
C LEU A 435 30.31 7.01 7.57
N GLU A 436 30.80 6.44 8.67
CA GLU A 436 31.29 7.21 9.82
C GLU A 436 32.41 8.18 9.43
N ARG A 437 33.34 7.73 8.56
CA ARG A 437 34.42 8.58 8.06
C ARG A 437 33.90 9.70 7.16
N TYR A 438 32.89 9.41 6.33
CA TYR A 438 32.23 10.38 5.48
C TYR A 438 31.54 11.45 6.33
N GLU A 439 30.70 11.04 7.28
CA GLU A 439 29.96 11.93 8.18
C GLU A 439 30.91 12.82 8.99
N PHE A 440 32.03 12.29 9.47
CA PHE A 440 33.05 13.07 10.17
C PHE A 440 33.59 14.22 9.31
N PHE A 441 34.05 13.91 8.08
CA PHE A 441 34.58 14.94 7.19
C PHE A 441 33.51 15.91 6.70
N ARG A 442 32.29 15.43 6.42
CA ARG A 442 31.17 16.29 6.04
C ARG A 442 30.77 17.24 7.15
N SER A 443 30.72 16.76 8.39
CA SER A 443 30.42 17.60 9.56
C SER A 443 31.43 18.75 9.65
N GLN A 444 32.73 18.47 9.52
CA GLN A 444 33.77 19.51 9.52
C GLN A 444 33.64 20.51 8.36
N ASP A 445 33.41 20.02 7.14
CA ASP A 445 33.27 20.88 5.96
C ASP A 445 32.00 21.74 6.05
N SER A 446 30.91 21.19 6.59
CA SER A 446 29.63 21.90 6.75
C SER A 446 29.77 23.11 7.68
N VAL A 447 30.51 22.97 8.80
CA VAL A 447 30.75 24.06 9.75
C VAL A 447 31.41 25.24 9.04
N ARG A 448 32.51 24.97 8.31
CA ARG A 448 33.23 26.00 7.55
C ARG A 448 32.36 26.63 6.46
N ALA A 449 31.50 25.82 5.83
CA ALA A 449 30.61 26.29 4.80
C ALA A 449 29.52 27.23 5.36
N PHE A 450 28.93 26.92 6.51
CA PHE A 450 27.98 27.83 7.18
C PHE A 450 28.66 29.11 7.67
N GLU A 451 29.87 29.02 8.23
CA GLU A 451 30.67 30.19 8.62
C GLU A 451 30.95 31.11 7.42
N SER A 452 31.28 30.53 6.25
CA SER A 452 31.48 31.30 5.02
C SER A 452 30.22 32.04 4.52
N LYS A 453 29.04 31.64 5.00
CA LYS A 453 27.75 32.31 4.74
C LYS A 453 27.38 33.33 5.83
N GLY A 454 28.29 33.64 6.74
CA GLY A 454 28.10 34.65 7.79
C GLY A 454 27.41 34.11 9.05
N VAL A 455 27.31 32.80 9.22
CA VAL A 455 26.85 32.22 10.49
C VAL A 455 27.99 32.29 11.50
N GLU A 456 27.77 32.93 12.66
CA GLU A 456 28.76 32.96 13.72
C GLU A 456 29.02 31.55 14.29
N ALA A 457 30.27 31.23 14.60
CA ALA A 457 30.68 29.92 15.11
C ALA A 457 29.84 29.43 16.32
N LYS A 458 29.44 30.37 17.20
CA LYS A 458 28.60 30.08 18.38
C LYS A 458 27.19 29.59 18.03
N TYR A 459 26.71 29.81 16.80
CA TYR A 459 25.37 29.45 16.34
C TYR A 459 25.33 28.26 15.37
N VAL A 460 26.48 27.83 14.82
CA VAL A 460 26.52 26.79 13.78
C VAL A 460 25.88 25.48 14.25
N PHE A 461 26.21 25.01 15.45
CA PHE A 461 25.66 23.77 16.00
C PHE A 461 24.20 23.87 16.46
N TYR A 462 23.63 25.08 16.43
CA TYR A 462 22.24 25.36 16.78
C TYR A 462 21.38 25.72 15.55
N LEU A 463 21.93 25.55 14.35
CA LEU A 463 21.17 25.73 13.12
C LEU A 463 20.03 24.71 13.04
N ARG A 464 18.93 25.15 12.42
CA ARG A 464 17.73 24.34 12.25
C ARG A 464 17.28 24.30 10.80
N ASP A 465 16.47 23.32 10.45
CA ASP A 465 15.77 23.28 9.15
C ASP A 465 14.51 24.17 9.17
N GLN A 466 13.79 24.21 8.06
CA GLN A 466 12.54 24.99 7.92
C GLN A 466 11.38 24.49 8.79
N ARG A 467 11.53 23.37 9.49
CA ARG A 467 10.56 22.81 10.45
C ARG A 467 11.01 22.99 11.90
N GLY A 468 12.21 23.54 12.12
CA GLY A 468 12.79 23.72 13.44
C GLY A 468 13.66 22.55 13.92
N GLU A 469 13.90 21.53 13.11
CA GLU A 469 14.71 20.37 13.49
C GLU A 469 16.21 20.72 13.48
N PRO A 470 17.00 20.27 14.46
CA PRO A 470 18.42 20.59 14.55
C PRO A 470 19.24 19.94 13.42
N LEU A 471 20.20 20.69 12.88
CA LEU A 471 21.09 20.19 11.81
C LEU A 471 22.26 19.35 12.35
N TYR A 472 22.58 19.49 13.63
CA TYR A 472 23.67 18.75 14.29
C TYR A 472 23.13 18.00 15.49
N ASP A 473 23.70 16.82 15.76
CA ASP A 473 23.45 16.08 17.00
C ASP A 473 24.23 16.70 18.18
N SER A 474 23.98 16.19 19.39
CA SER A 474 24.67 16.66 20.60
C SER A 474 26.18 16.43 20.60
N SER A 475 26.69 15.58 19.70
CA SER A 475 28.12 15.33 19.51
C SER A 475 28.75 16.25 18.43
N GLY A 476 27.96 17.15 17.84
CA GLY A 476 28.40 18.05 16.77
C GLY A 476 28.53 17.39 15.41
N ARG A 477 27.97 16.18 15.22
CA ARG A 477 27.90 15.52 13.93
C ARG A 477 26.65 15.97 13.18
N LEU A 478 26.79 16.16 11.88
CA LEU A 478 25.71 16.57 11.01
C LEU A 478 24.65 15.44 10.97
N THR A 479 23.39 15.78 11.25
CA THR A 479 22.28 14.82 11.17
C THR A 479 21.94 14.52 9.71
N ALA A 480 21.19 13.47 9.43
CA ALA A 480 20.67 13.21 8.08
C ALA A 480 19.85 14.40 7.53
N GLN A 481 19.13 15.10 8.42
CA GLN A 481 18.45 16.34 8.07
C GLN A 481 19.42 17.49 7.80
N GLY A 482 20.45 17.62 8.64
CA GLY A 482 21.56 18.56 8.47
C GLY A 482 22.25 18.41 7.12
N GLU A 483 22.56 17.18 6.71
CA GLU A 483 23.21 16.89 5.44
C GLU A 483 22.34 17.33 4.25
N ARG A 484 21.01 17.09 4.29
CA ARG A 484 20.09 17.61 3.27
C ARG A 484 20.13 19.14 3.18
N VAL A 485 20.13 19.83 4.31
CA VAL A 485 20.20 21.29 4.35
C VAL A 485 21.57 21.80 3.87
N TYR A 486 22.63 21.09 4.21
CA TYR A 486 23.97 21.40 3.74
C TYR A 486 24.09 21.25 2.22
N GLN A 487 23.46 20.23 1.61
CA GLN A 487 23.39 20.11 0.16
C GLN A 487 22.69 21.31 -0.50
N PHE A 488 21.61 21.84 0.09
CA PHE A 488 21.00 23.09 -0.38
C PHE A 488 21.96 24.27 -0.29
N LEU A 489 22.73 24.39 0.81
CA LEU A 489 23.75 25.42 0.95
C LEU A 489 24.81 25.34 -0.15
N LEU A 490 25.29 24.14 -0.48
CA LEU A 490 26.26 23.92 -1.57
C LEU A 490 25.71 24.37 -2.93
N ASN A 491 24.41 24.22 -3.13
CA ASN A 491 23.69 24.70 -4.31
C ASN A 491 23.29 26.19 -4.22
N GLY A 492 23.77 26.92 -3.21
CA GLY A 492 23.51 28.35 -3.02
C GLY A 492 22.12 28.68 -2.48
N GLN A 493 21.36 27.70 -2.01
CA GLN A 493 20.01 27.88 -1.49
C GLN A 493 19.99 27.96 0.04
N LYS A 494 19.42 29.03 0.62
CA LYS A 494 19.18 29.13 2.06
C LYS A 494 17.95 28.29 2.46
N LYS A 495 18.20 27.17 3.13
CA LYS A 495 17.17 26.29 3.71
C LYS A 495 17.37 26.02 5.20
N TRP A 496 18.27 26.76 5.86
CA TRP A 496 18.50 26.72 7.29
C TRP A 496 17.94 27.97 7.97
N LEU A 497 17.68 27.84 9.27
CA LEU A 497 17.28 28.90 10.18
C LEU A 497 18.36 29.10 11.24
N LEU A 498 18.66 30.37 11.56
CA LEU A 498 19.38 30.70 12.79
C LEU A 498 18.54 30.34 14.02
N PRO A 499 19.15 30.19 15.21
CA PRO A 499 18.40 29.99 16.45
C PRO A 499 17.34 31.08 16.67
N THR A 500 17.62 32.31 16.26
CA THR A 500 16.73 33.45 16.44
C THR A 500 15.66 33.61 15.35
N GLU A 501 15.77 32.88 14.23
CA GLU A 501 14.81 32.98 13.12
C GLU A 501 13.54 32.15 13.42
N PRO A 502 12.33 32.68 13.21
CA PRO A 502 11.10 31.91 13.44
C PRO A 502 10.92 30.82 12.38
N VAL A 503 10.34 29.69 12.77
CA VAL A 503 9.95 28.62 11.84
C VAL A 503 8.80 29.13 10.96
N PRO A 504 8.92 29.11 9.63
CA PRO A 504 7.85 29.54 8.75
C PRO A 504 6.57 28.73 8.97
N VAL A 505 5.44 29.41 9.19
CA VAL A 505 4.13 28.76 9.30
C VAL A 505 3.53 28.64 7.90
N GLU A 506 3.34 27.43 7.41
CA GLU A 506 2.60 27.21 6.16
C GLU A 506 1.12 27.64 6.34
N PRO A 507 0.52 28.37 5.37
CA PRO A 507 -0.87 28.78 5.47
C PRO A 507 -1.80 27.54 5.52
N GLY A 508 -2.43 27.31 6.67
CA GLY A 508 -3.41 26.25 6.87
C GLY A 508 -2.90 24.94 7.48
N SER A 509 -1.64 24.86 7.91
CA SER A 509 -1.12 23.71 8.66
C SER A 509 -0.86 24.06 10.14
N ALA A 510 -1.48 23.32 11.07
CA ALA A 510 -0.89 23.18 12.40
C ALA A 510 0.40 22.36 12.26
N PRO A 511 1.52 22.74 12.91
CA PRO A 511 2.77 22.00 12.80
C PRO A 511 2.58 20.53 13.18
N GLN A 512 2.88 19.60 12.25
CA GLN A 512 2.81 18.17 12.53
C GLN A 512 3.93 17.78 13.49
N GLY A 513 3.60 17.10 14.59
CA GLY A 513 4.56 16.61 15.59
C GLY A 513 4.80 17.55 16.78
N GLU A 514 4.14 18.70 16.82
CA GLU A 514 4.25 19.62 17.94
C GLU A 514 3.25 19.25 19.06
N PRO A 515 3.68 19.14 20.34
CA PRO A 515 2.76 18.89 21.45
C PRO A 515 1.67 19.96 21.48
N GLN A 516 0.42 19.57 21.78
CA GLN A 516 -0.70 20.52 21.88
C GLN A 516 -0.39 21.68 22.84
N GLU A 517 0.38 21.41 23.89
CA GLU A 517 0.87 22.39 24.86
C GLU A 517 1.66 23.53 24.20
N VAL A 518 2.47 23.24 23.18
CA VAL A 518 3.24 24.27 22.47
C VAL A 518 2.32 25.19 21.67
N THR A 519 1.29 24.63 21.01
CA THR A 519 0.30 25.43 20.29
C THR A 519 -0.49 26.33 21.25
N VAL A 520 -0.86 25.81 22.44
CA VAL A 520 -1.54 26.59 23.48
C VAL A 520 -0.67 27.74 23.98
N LEU A 521 0.63 27.50 24.23
CA LEU A 521 1.56 28.53 24.70
C LEU A 521 1.69 29.67 23.67
N ARG A 522 1.82 29.37 22.38
CA ARG A 522 1.86 30.40 21.34
C ARG A 522 0.58 31.24 21.29
N LEU A 523 -0.58 30.60 21.36
CA LEU A 523 -1.88 31.29 21.40
C LEU A 523 -2.04 32.16 22.66
N ALA A 524 -1.38 31.79 23.75
CA ALA A 524 -1.33 32.55 24.99
C ALA A 524 -0.30 33.69 24.98
N GLY A 525 0.36 33.97 23.85
CA GLY A 525 1.32 35.07 23.72
C GLY A 525 2.71 34.75 24.27
N PHE A 526 3.07 33.48 24.38
CA PHE A 526 4.44 33.08 24.69
C PHE A 526 5.30 33.05 23.43
N GLU A 527 6.49 33.64 23.53
CA GLU A 527 7.53 33.58 22.51
C GLU A 527 8.50 32.44 22.80
N GLN A 528 8.90 31.77 21.74
CA GLN A 528 9.89 30.70 21.83
C GLN A 528 11.29 31.30 21.99
N ILE A 529 12.05 30.75 22.93
CA ILE A 529 13.48 30.98 23.10
C ILE A 529 14.22 29.63 23.01
N HIS A 530 15.54 29.66 22.87
CA HIS A 530 16.38 28.49 22.60
C HIS A 530 17.41 28.28 23.72
N ASP A 531 18.01 27.09 23.80
CA ASP A 531 18.97 26.77 24.87
C ASP A 531 20.11 27.80 25.00
N PRO A 532 20.71 28.38 23.93
CA PRO A 532 21.71 29.44 24.07
C PRO A 532 21.19 30.73 24.71
N GLU A 533 19.92 31.06 24.45
CA GLU A 533 19.22 32.21 25.03
C GLU A 533 18.93 31.96 26.51
N LEU A 534 18.52 30.73 26.86
CA LEU A 534 18.31 30.31 28.25
C LEU A 534 19.63 30.27 29.04
N ASP A 535 20.70 29.71 28.49
CA ASP A 535 22.02 29.65 29.13
C ASP A 535 22.61 31.04 29.35
N TRP A 536 22.39 31.97 28.41
CA TRP A 536 22.75 33.36 28.60
C TRP A 536 21.88 34.01 29.69
N LEU A 537 20.57 33.79 29.66
CA LEU A 537 19.63 34.32 30.65
C LEU A 537 19.99 33.87 32.07
N ILE A 538 20.32 32.59 32.27
CA ILE A 538 20.76 32.03 33.56
C ILE A 538 22.04 32.72 34.05
N ARG A 539 23.00 32.97 33.15
CA ARG A 539 24.28 33.63 33.51
C ARG A 539 24.09 35.10 33.88
N GLU A 540 23.25 35.80 33.12
CA GLU A 540 22.98 37.24 33.26
C GLU A 540 22.14 37.52 34.51
N THR A 541 21.06 36.77 34.70
CA THR A 541 20.15 36.91 35.85
C THR A 541 20.70 36.26 37.12
N GLY A 542 21.60 35.28 36.98
CA GLY A 542 22.05 34.43 38.08
C GLY A 542 20.99 33.46 38.60
N CYS A 543 19.82 33.38 37.96
CA CYS A 543 18.73 32.48 38.32
C CYS A 543 18.93 31.12 37.64
N PRO A 544 18.96 30.00 38.38
CA PRO A 544 18.96 28.67 37.76
C PRO A 544 17.60 28.38 37.09
N GLN A 545 17.59 27.42 36.15
CA GLN A 545 16.43 27.16 35.29
C GLN A 545 15.16 26.81 36.09
N ASP A 546 15.27 26.02 37.15
CA ASP A 546 14.17 25.64 38.03
C ASP A 546 13.51 26.86 38.71
N VAL A 547 14.31 27.86 39.07
CA VAL A 547 13.80 29.14 39.59
C VAL A 547 13.12 29.95 38.50
N LEU A 548 13.67 29.95 37.28
CA LEU A 548 13.03 30.61 36.13
C LEU A 548 11.68 29.96 35.75
N GLU A 549 11.54 28.64 35.85
CA GLU A 549 10.29 27.93 35.58
C GLU A 549 9.22 28.13 36.66
N LYS A 550 9.67 28.29 37.92
CA LYS A 550 8.80 28.38 39.09
C LYS A 550 8.34 29.80 39.39
N GLU A 551 9.28 30.75 39.37
CA GLU A 551 9.07 32.13 39.82
C GLU A 551 8.88 33.12 38.66
N PHE A 552 9.16 32.70 37.42
CA PHE A 552 8.99 33.51 36.20
C PHE A 552 8.13 32.79 35.16
N THR A 553 7.93 33.40 34.00
CA THR A 553 7.07 32.85 32.94
C THR A 553 7.76 31.80 32.05
N LEU A 554 8.92 31.27 32.44
CA LEU A 554 9.62 30.27 31.64
C LEU A 554 8.80 28.96 31.62
N LYS A 555 8.48 28.46 30.43
CA LYS A 555 7.83 27.17 30.22
C LYS A 555 8.70 26.29 29.35
N VAL A 556 8.92 25.06 29.82
CA VAL A 556 9.69 24.05 29.09
C VAL A 556 8.76 22.89 28.77
N VAL A 557 8.50 22.67 27.48
CA VAL A 557 7.78 21.50 26.99
C VAL A 557 8.82 20.49 26.52
N LYS A 558 8.69 19.23 26.95
CA LYS A 558 9.60 18.14 26.55
C LYS A 558 8.77 17.03 25.90
N ASP A 559 9.16 16.60 24.71
CA ASP A 559 8.62 15.38 24.11
C ASP A 559 9.52 14.20 24.49
N ALA A 560 8.96 13.29 25.29
CA ALA A 560 9.65 12.10 25.77
C ALA A 560 9.98 11.10 24.64
N MET A 561 9.32 11.20 23.48
CA MET A 561 9.52 10.29 22.35
C MET A 561 10.55 10.80 21.34
N SER A 562 10.68 12.12 21.16
CA SER A 562 11.59 12.72 20.17
C SER A 562 12.85 13.34 20.76
N LEU A 563 12.98 13.40 22.10
CA LEU A 563 14.00 14.17 22.82
C LEU A 563 13.96 15.69 22.52
N SER A 564 12.94 16.15 21.81
CA SER A 564 12.77 17.57 21.48
C SER A 564 12.33 18.34 22.72
N ARG A 565 12.90 19.53 22.89
CA ARG A 565 12.59 20.45 23.97
C ARG A 565 12.24 21.81 23.37
N TRP A 566 11.14 22.39 23.84
CA TRP A 566 10.73 23.74 23.50
C TRP A 566 10.74 24.60 24.76
N ILE A 567 11.29 25.82 24.64
CA ILE A 567 11.40 26.76 25.75
C ILE A 567 10.65 28.02 25.37
N PHE A 568 9.80 28.49 26.27
CA PHE A 568 8.89 29.61 26.05
C PHE A 568 9.02 30.63 27.18
N LEU A 569 8.94 31.91 26.82
CA LEU A 569 8.81 33.03 27.75
C LEU A 569 7.61 33.88 27.32
N GLN A 570 6.87 34.43 28.27
CA GLN A 570 5.75 35.30 27.94
C GLN A 570 6.28 36.61 27.34
N ALA A 571 5.71 37.07 26.22
CA ALA A 571 6.17 38.28 25.52
C ALA A 571 6.15 39.54 26.40
N SER A 572 5.29 39.57 27.42
CA SER A 572 5.14 40.67 28.38
C SER A 572 6.10 40.60 29.58
N ASP A 573 6.99 39.60 29.65
CA ASP A 573 7.92 39.39 30.77
C ASP A 573 9.17 40.26 30.61
N MET A 574 9.67 40.81 31.72
CA MET A 574 10.93 41.57 31.78
C MET A 574 12.13 40.76 31.27
N LEU A 575 12.07 39.43 31.36
CA LEU A 575 13.07 38.52 30.80
C LEU A 575 13.16 38.60 29.27
N MET A 576 12.06 38.89 28.56
CA MET A 576 12.08 39.05 27.11
C MET A 576 12.86 40.29 26.65
N ALA A 577 12.96 41.32 27.50
CA ALA A 577 13.82 42.48 27.24
C ALA A 577 15.31 42.11 27.28
N LEU A 578 15.71 41.19 28.17
CA LEU A 578 17.07 40.67 28.20
C LEU A 578 17.35 39.80 26.96
N ILE A 579 16.41 38.93 26.59
CA ILE A 579 16.51 38.15 25.36
C ILE A 579 16.63 39.05 24.11
N ALA A 580 15.90 40.16 24.06
CA ALA A 580 16.03 41.13 22.98
C ALA A 580 17.44 41.74 22.89
N LYS A 581 18.10 42.02 24.03
CA LYS A 581 19.50 42.49 24.05
C LYS A 581 20.47 41.42 23.53
N TYR A 582 20.28 40.18 23.97
CA TYR A 582 21.06 39.05 23.46
C TYR A 582 20.90 38.88 21.95
N ARG A 583 19.66 38.96 21.44
CA ARG A 583 19.34 38.90 20.01
C ARG A 583 19.93 40.07 19.22
N ALA A 584 20.08 41.24 19.83
CA ALA A 584 20.70 42.42 19.23
C ALA A 584 22.25 42.38 19.25
N GLY A 585 22.85 41.32 19.80
CA GLY A 585 24.31 41.18 19.88
C GLY A 585 24.97 41.98 21.01
N ASP A 586 24.18 42.56 21.92
CA ASP A 586 24.68 43.27 23.10
C ASP A 586 25.01 42.28 24.21
N THR A 587 26.15 41.59 24.06
CA THR A 587 26.65 40.60 25.01
C THR A 587 27.67 41.18 26.01
N ALA A 588 27.74 42.51 26.15
CA ALA A 588 28.74 43.18 26.97
C ALA A 588 28.41 43.11 28.47
N GLY A 589 28.59 41.92 29.03
CA GLY A 589 28.80 41.63 30.44
C GLY A 589 30.02 40.74 30.61
N GLY A 590 31.15 41.10 29.97
CA GLY A 590 32.40 40.34 30.01
C GLY A 590 33.52 41.13 30.66
N MET A 591 34.15 40.55 31.69
CA MET A 591 35.46 40.99 32.20
C MET A 591 36.44 41.29 31.06
N HIS A 592 36.92 42.53 30.96
CA HIS A 592 38.34 42.93 30.88
C HIS A 592 38.50 44.46 30.71
N GLY A 593 39.20 45.11 31.64
CA GLY A 593 40.09 46.26 31.31
C GLY A 593 39.63 47.70 31.57
N THR A 594 39.96 48.21 32.77
CA THR A 594 40.45 49.58 33.10
C THR A 594 39.60 50.84 32.82
N ASN A 595 39.03 51.37 33.93
CA ASN A 595 38.73 52.77 34.32
C ASN A 595 38.07 53.76 33.33
N PHE A 596 36.80 54.14 33.58
CA PHE A 596 36.39 55.55 33.78
C PHE A 596 34.95 55.64 34.36
N PHE A 597 34.79 56.41 35.45
CA PHE A 597 33.63 56.68 36.32
C PHE A 597 32.18 56.42 35.84
N GLY A 598 31.38 55.77 36.70
CA GLY A 598 29.91 55.91 36.71
C GLY A 598 29.18 54.65 37.21
N SER A 599 28.61 54.73 38.42
CA SER A 599 27.86 53.69 39.12
C SER A 599 26.76 52.97 38.32
N GLU A 600 26.78 51.64 38.31
CA GLU A 600 25.64 50.79 38.70
C GLU A 600 26.12 49.34 38.89
N LYS A 601 26.03 48.84 40.13
CA LYS A 601 26.14 47.41 40.40
C LYS A 601 24.88 46.75 39.83
N SER A 602 25.00 45.93 38.79
CA SER A 602 23.90 45.05 38.42
C SER A 602 23.74 44.02 39.55
N SER A 603 22.73 44.22 40.40
CA SER A 603 22.24 43.15 41.26
C SER A 603 21.71 42.06 40.33
N LYS A 604 22.42 40.94 40.24
CA LYS A 604 21.90 39.77 39.51
C LYS A 604 20.54 39.42 40.10
N LEU A 605 19.52 39.31 39.26
CA LEU A 605 18.10 39.22 39.61
C LEU A 605 17.78 38.20 40.73
N CYS A 606 18.55 37.12 40.83
CA CYS A 606 18.43 36.09 41.88
C CYS A 606 19.61 36.01 42.86
N ARG A 607 20.44 37.05 42.99
CA ARG A 607 21.51 37.11 44.01
C ARG A 607 21.29 38.16 45.08
#